data_AF-A0A327WVN7-F1
#
_entry.id   AF-A0A327WVN7-F1
#
_cell.length_a   1.000
_cell.length_b   1.000
_cell.length_c   1.000
_cell.angle_alpha   90.00
_cell.angle_beta   90.00
_cell.angle_gamma   90.00
#
_symmetry.space_group_name_H-M   'P 1'
#
loop_
_entity.id
_entity.type
_entity.pdbx_description
1 polymer ?
#
loop_
_entity_poly.entity_id
_entity_poly.type
_entity_poly.pdbx_seq_one_letter_code
_entity_poly.pdbx_strand_id
1 'polypeptide(L)'
;MDLRDSGDGSRSYSKGMLVPLLDLASLATSFDAPLRHLSGSQTFLFNATDIMMTPDNPSARPSLMGWMPASMATSEAQAYEQYVDLVDQAIRLAANDMALSATKLSNVETPEIDGHPLVLWSIESTEYGCGVGQCVVAYNIKTPNRWKSPAYVEGTEPESYNIGANHPENYSRLVFRQSGEQLSFPVDEFYRTVSGALPSWMLMYFPPGTVIQDSEPLPYPVLYEQGQRLMFKEPVHE
;
A
#
# COMPACT_ATOMS: atom_id res chain seq x y z
N MET A 1 -20.09 11.52 21.56
CA MET A 1 -19.14 11.02 20.56
C MET A 1 -18.18 12.16 20.32
N ASP A 2 -17.09 12.18 21.09
CA ASP A 2 -16.18 13.32 21.22
C ASP A 2 -14.99 13.06 20.28
N LEU A 3 -14.92 13.84 19.20
CA LEU A 3 -13.87 13.79 18.16
C LEU A 3 -12.63 14.54 18.65
N ARG A 4 -12.01 14.03 19.70
CA ARG A 4 -10.70 14.50 20.17
C ARG A 4 -9.67 13.43 19.89
N ASP A 5 -9.33 13.30 18.60
CA ASP A 5 -8.10 12.63 18.19
C ASP A 5 -6.89 13.40 18.74
N SER A 6 -6.01 12.65 19.39
CA SER A 6 -4.74 13.13 19.96
C SER A 6 -3.85 13.75 18.89
N GLY A 7 -3.33 14.95 19.17
CA GLY A 7 -2.67 15.85 18.21
C GLY A 7 -1.31 15.44 17.64
N ASP A 8 -0.90 14.16 17.70
CA ASP A 8 0.36 13.72 17.10
C ASP A 8 0.42 12.25 16.66
N GLY A 9 -0.65 11.46 16.83
CA GLY A 9 -0.69 10.04 16.45
C GLY A 9 0.38 9.13 17.10
N SER A 10 1.25 9.68 17.95
CA SER A 10 2.44 9.00 18.48
C SER A 10 2.13 8.02 19.62
N ARG A 11 0.88 8.02 20.11
CA ARG A 11 0.39 7.20 21.23
C ARG A 11 -0.48 6.02 20.82
N SER A 12 -0.50 5.63 19.55
CA SER A 12 -1.44 4.61 19.06
C SER A 12 -1.00 3.14 19.25
N TYR A 13 0.09 2.87 19.97
CA TYR A 13 0.41 1.51 20.44
C TYR A 13 -0.43 1.20 21.69
N SER A 14 -1.64 0.65 21.52
CA SER A 14 -2.21 -0.13 22.62
C SER A 14 -1.45 -1.44 22.71
N LYS A 15 -0.56 -1.56 23.70
CA LYS A 15 -0.11 -2.87 24.20
C LYS A 15 -1.35 -3.61 24.72
N GLY A 16 -2.03 -4.32 23.82
CA GLY A 16 -2.92 -5.42 24.16
C GLY A 16 -2.05 -6.48 24.81
N MET A 17 -2.01 -6.45 26.13
CA MET A 17 -1.38 -7.45 26.99
C MET A 17 -2.13 -8.77 26.78
N LEU A 18 -1.74 -9.52 25.73
CA LEU A 18 -1.93 -10.96 25.50
C LEU A 18 -1.43 -11.24 24.07
N VAL A 19 -0.11 -11.21 23.89
CA VAL A 19 0.54 -11.98 22.83
C VAL A 19 0.19 -13.44 23.12
N PRO A 20 -0.64 -14.14 22.32
CA PRO A 20 -0.54 -15.58 22.33
C PRO A 20 0.92 -15.86 21.99
N LEU A 21 1.56 -16.77 22.71
CA LEU A 21 2.81 -17.41 22.30
C LEU A 21 2.56 -18.09 20.94
N LEU A 22 2.41 -17.27 19.89
CA LEU A 22 2.59 -17.63 18.51
C LEU A 22 4.01 -18.12 18.47
N ASP A 23 4.12 -19.35 18.03
CA ASP A 23 5.30 -20.18 18.04
C ASP A 23 6.42 -19.45 17.29
N LEU A 24 7.13 -18.61 18.03
CA LEU A 24 8.27 -17.79 17.62
C LEU A 24 9.36 -18.70 17.04
N ALA A 25 9.37 -19.99 17.41
CA ALA A 25 10.24 -20.99 16.82
C ALA A 25 9.75 -21.43 15.42
N SER A 26 8.45 -21.53 15.15
CA SER A 26 7.92 -21.84 13.81
C SER A 26 8.08 -20.68 12.81
N LEU A 27 7.92 -19.44 13.29
CA LEU A 27 8.20 -18.23 12.51
C LEU A 27 9.71 -18.06 12.33
N ALA A 28 10.53 -18.19 13.38
CA ALA A 28 11.98 -18.11 13.24
C ALA A 28 12.53 -19.20 12.30
N THR A 29 11.96 -20.40 12.27
CA THR A 29 12.42 -21.47 11.37
C THR A 29 11.88 -21.37 9.93
N SER A 30 10.74 -20.70 9.70
CA SER A 30 10.32 -20.34 8.34
C SER A 30 11.04 -19.12 7.79
N PHE A 31 11.55 -18.23 8.66
CA PHE A 31 12.33 -17.04 8.31
C PHE A 31 13.85 -17.28 8.30
N ASP A 32 14.38 -18.35 8.92
CA ASP A 32 15.76 -18.84 8.72
C ASP A 32 15.92 -19.66 7.43
N ALA A 33 14.80 -20.04 6.80
CA ALA A 33 14.82 -20.44 5.41
C ALA A 33 14.82 -19.14 4.59
N PRO A 34 15.95 -18.76 3.94
CA PRO A 34 15.93 -17.65 3.01
C PRO A 34 14.79 -17.90 2.04
N LEU A 35 13.97 -16.90 1.73
CA LEU A 35 12.99 -16.93 0.64
C LEU A 35 13.62 -17.68 -0.54
N ARG A 36 13.30 -18.97 -0.72
CA ARG A 36 14.25 -19.98 -1.24
C ARG A 36 14.65 -19.83 -2.71
N HIS A 37 14.21 -18.76 -3.35
CA HIS A 37 14.46 -18.43 -4.75
C HIS A 37 14.89 -16.98 -4.99
N LEU A 38 15.15 -16.20 -3.93
CA LEU A 38 15.85 -14.93 -4.04
C LEU A 38 17.35 -15.20 -3.99
N SER A 39 18.09 -14.76 -5.01
CA SER A 39 19.56 -14.72 -4.93
C SER A 39 19.97 -13.86 -3.73
N GLY A 40 21.07 -14.18 -3.03
CA GLY A 40 21.43 -13.57 -1.74
C GLY A 40 21.57 -12.03 -1.72
N SER A 41 21.57 -11.37 -2.89
CA SER A 41 21.49 -9.90 -3.02
C SER A 41 20.06 -9.35 -3.05
N GLN A 42 19.04 -10.17 -3.32
CA GLN A 42 17.61 -9.82 -3.32
C GLN A 42 16.96 -9.98 -1.93
N THR A 43 17.61 -10.71 -1.02
CA THR A 43 17.17 -10.90 0.38
C THR A 43 17.45 -9.68 1.27
N PHE A 44 18.26 -8.73 0.80
CA PHE A 44 18.57 -7.54 1.59
C PHE A 44 17.36 -6.58 1.59
N LEU A 45 16.71 -6.48 2.76
CA LEU A 45 15.95 -5.33 3.25
C LEU A 45 14.45 -5.23 2.96
N PHE A 46 13.81 -6.22 2.34
CA PHE A 46 12.36 -6.37 2.48
C PHE A 46 12.01 -7.06 3.79
N ASN A 47 12.00 -6.31 4.88
CA ASN A 47 11.37 -6.78 6.10
C ASN A 47 9.85 -6.77 5.88
N ALA A 48 9.32 -7.77 5.16
CA ALA A 48 7.88 -7.93 4.93
C ALA A 48 7.10 -7.87 6.26
N THR A 49 7.78 -8.24 7.35
CA THR A 49 7.35 -8.07 8.73
C THR A 49 6.93 -6.63 9.08
N ASP A 50 7.62 -5.58 8.62
CA ASP A 50 7.22 -4.17 8.88
C ASP A 50 6.01 -3.74 8.03
N ILE A 51 5.80 -4.39 6.88
CA ILE A 51 4.61 -4.20 6.02
C ILE A 51 3.40 -4.95 6.62
N MET A 52 3.65 -6.01 7.37
CA MET A 52 2.64 -6.80 8.08
C MET A 52 2.32 -6.24 9.48
N MET A 53 3.29 -5.62 10.16
CA MET A 53 3.16 -5.01 11.49
C MET A 53 2.68 -3.55 11.39
N THR A 54 1.54 -3.33 10.74
CA THR A 54 0.94 -1.99 10.66
C THR A 54 0.11 -1.68 11.89
N PRO A 55 0.08 -0.42 12.36
CA PRO A 55 -0.74 -0.03 13.51
C PRO A 55 -2.22 -0.41 13.34
N ASP A 56 -2.88 -0.75 14.44
CA ASP A 56 -4.30 -1.12 14.44
C ASP A 56 -5.22 0.02 13.97
N ASN A 57 -4.77 1.26 14.14
CA ASN A 57 -5.51 2.45 13.76
C ASN A 57 -5.46 2.68 12.23
N PRO A 58 -6.63 2.72 11.54
CA PRO A 58 -6.69 2.99 10.09
C PRO A 58 -6.00 4.28 9.65
N SER A 59 -5.97 5.33 10.50
CA SER A 59 -5.33 6.61 10.16
C SER A 59 -3.81 6.61 10.34
N ALA A 60 -3.21 5.52 10.83
CA ALA A 60 -1.79 5.40 11.07
C ALA A 60 -1.07 4.48 10.08
N ARG A 61 -1.75 4.07 8.99
CA ARG A 61 -1.18 3.14 8.00
C ARG A 61 -1.57 3.46 6.56
N PRO A 62 -0.68 3.20 5.59
CA PRO A 62 -1.01 3.29 4.17
C PRO A 62 -2.19 2.39 3.82
N SER A 63 -3.18 2.91 3.11
CA SER A 63 -4.39 2.16 2.77
C SER A 63 -4.77 2.41 1.31
N LEU A 64 -5.12 1.33 0.60
CA LEU A 64 -5.74 1.40 -0.70
C LEU A 64 -7.24 1.17 -0.53
N MET A 65 -8.06 2.07 -1.05
CA MET A 65 -9.51 1.98 -0.92
C MET A 65 -10.18 2.10 -2.29
N GLY A 66 -11.40 1.56 -2.39
CA GLY A 66 -12.15 1.64 -3.63
C GLY A 66 -13.58 1.13 -3.56
N TRP A 67 -14.37 1.56 -4.54
CA TRP A 67 -15.78 1.24 -4.72
C TRP A 67 -16.07 0.87 -6.18
N MET A 68 -15.56 -0.29 -6.61
CA MET A 68 -15.78 -0.83 -7.94
C MET A 68 -17.28 -0.95 -8.23
N PRO A 69 -17.80 -0.34 -9.32
CA PRO A 69 -19.19 -0.47 -9.74
C PRO A 69 -19.65 -1.94 -9.74
N ALA A 70 -20.84 -2.22 -9.20
CA ALA A 70 -21.36 -3.59 -9.13
C ALA A 70 -21.53 -4.23 -10.51
N SER A 71 -21.70 -3.45 -11.58
CA SER A 71 -21.74 -3.96 -12.96
C SER A 71 -20.41 -4.50 -13.50
N MET A 72 -19.28 -4.13 -12.90
CA MET A 72 -17.96 -4.56 -13.39
C MET A 72 -17.64 -6.01 -13.04
N ALA A 73 -18.21 -6.55 -11.96
CA ALA A 73 -17.98 -7.92 -11.50
C ALA A 73 -19.28 -8.64 -11.14
N THR A 74 -19.31 -9.95 -11.31
CA THR A 74 -20.46 -10.81 -10.99
C THR A 74 -20.32 -11.50 -9.63
N SER A 75 -19.10 -11.51 -9.06
CA SER A 75 -18.78 -12.14 -7.78
C SER A 75 -17.64 -11.39 -7.07
N GLU A 76 -17.48 -11.61 -5.77
CA GLU A 76 -16.39 -11.03 -4.98
C GLU A 76 -15.01 -11.53 -5.45
N ALA A 77 -14.93 -12.79 -5.88
CA ALA A 77 -13.72 -13.35 -6.48
C ALA A 77 -13.37 -12.66 -7.81
N GLN A 78 -14.34 -12.41 -8.68
CA GLN A 78 -14.08 -11.66 -9.92
C GLN A 78 -13.69 -10.21 -9.63
N ALA A 79 -14.31 -9.58 -8.62
CA ALA A 79 -13.95 -8.23 -8.22
C ALA A 79 -12.51 -8.17 -7.69
N TYR A 80 -12.08 -9.18 -6.91
CA TYR A 80 -10.71 -9.28 -6.41
C TYR A 80 -9.70 -9.30 -7.57
N GLU A 81 -9.88 -10.19 -8.55
CA GLU A 81 -9.01 -10.28 -9.73
C GLU A 81 -8.95 -8.94 -10.48
N GLN A 82 -10.09 -8.27 -10.65
CA GLN A 82 -10.13 -6.96 -11.30
C GLN A 82 -9.39 -5.87 -10.51
N TYR A 83 -9.49 -5.85 -9.18
CA TYR A 83 -8.69 -4.93 -8.36
C TYR A 83 -7.19 -5.18 -8.51
N VAL A 84 -6.78 -6.46 -8.52
CA VAL A 84 -5.38 -6.85 -8.74
C VAL A 84 -4.90 -6.38 -10.11
N ASP A 85 -5.68 -6.62 -11.16
CA ASP A 85 -5.36 -6.20 -12.53
C ASP A 85 -5.24 -4.67 -12.67
N LEU A 86 -6.14 -3.92 -12.03
CA LEU A 86 -6.11 -2.45 -12.05
C LEU A 86 -4.86 -1.90 -11.36
N VAL A 87 -4.47 -2.46 -10.22
CA VAL A 87 -3.26 -2.04 -9.50
C VAL A 87 -2.00 -2.42 -10.29
N ASP A 88 -1.93 -3.63 -10.83
CA ASP A 88 -0.82 -4.05 -11.70
C ASP A 88 -0.68 -3.16 -12.92
N GLN A 89 -1.80 -2.83 -13.59
CA GLN A 89 -1.81 -1.95 -14.74
C GLN A 89 -1.36 -0.53 -14.36
N ALA A 90 -1.83 0.00 -13.23
CA ALA A 90 -1.44 1.32 -12.75
C ALA A 90 0.06 1.40 -12.43
N ILE A 91 0.64 0.39 -11.79
CA ILE A 91 2.08 0.33 -11.52
C ILE A 91 2.87 0.29 -12.84
N ARG A 92 2.45 -0.53 -13.82
CA ARG A 92 3.11 -0.60 -15.14
C ARG A 92 3.05 0.74 -15.87
N LEU A 93 1.88 1.38 -15.90
CA LEU A 93 1.69 2.65 -16.58
C LEU A 93 2.52 3.75 -15.91
N ALA A 94 2.54 3.81 -14.58
CA ALA A 94 3.34 4.77 -13.84
C ALA A 94 4.84 4.58 -14.07
N ALA A 95 5.32 3.33 -14.06
CA ALA A 95 6.71 3.04 -14.38
C ALA A 95 7.07 3.49 -15.80
N ASN A 96 6.23 3.20 -16.79
CA ASN A 96 6.47 3.62 -18.18
C ASN A 96 6.50 5.14 -18.32
N ASP A 97 5.56 5.86 -17.70
CA ASP A 97 5.46 7.32 -17.76
C ASP A 97 6.69 8.00 -17.13
N MET A 98 7.20 7.42 -16.04
CA MET A 98 8.40 7.87 -15.35
C MET A 98 9.71 7.30 -15.91
N ALA A 99 9.66 6.62 -17.07
CA ALA A 99 10.82 5.96 -17.70
C ALA A 99 11.58 4.98 -16.77
N LEU A 100 10.87 4.30 -15.88
CA LEU A 100 11.37 3.29 -14.95
C LEU A 100 11.20 1.88 -15.53
N SER A 101 12.07 0.94 -15.15
CA SER A 101 11.84 -0.48 -15.40
C SER A 101 11.06 -1.07 -14.23
N ALA A 102 9.95 -1.76 -14.50
CA ALA A 102 9.12 -2.39 -13.47
C ALA A 102 8.89 -3.87 -13.77
N THR A 103 9.23 -4.73 -12.82
CA THR A 103 9.09 -6.19 -12.94
C THR A 103 8.28 -6.75 -11.77
N LYS A 104 7.14 -7.39 -12.07
CA LYS A 104 6.37 -8.13 -11.08
C LYS A 104 7.14 -9.37 -10.64
N LEU A 105 7.31 -9.55 -9.33
CA LEU A 105 8.07 -10.67 -8.75
C LEU A 105 7.14 -11.87 -8.54
N SER A 106 7.04 -12.76 -9.53
CA SER A 106 6.11 -13.90 -9.50
C SER A 106 6.68 -15.17 -8.85
N ASN A 107 7.99 -15.28 -8.72
CA ASN A 107 8.68 -16.50 -8.24
C ASN A 107 9.16 -16.37 -6.79
N VAL A 108 8.51 -15.51 -6.01
CA VAL A 108 8.83 -15.23 -4.61
C VAL A 108 7.68 -15.73 -3.77
N GLU A 109 7.97 -16.59 -2.80
CA GLU A 109 6.99 -16.98 -1.79
C GLU A 109 6.75 -15.80 -0.86
N THR A 110 5.52 -15.31 -0.81
CA THR A 110 5.15 -14.13 -0.04
C THR A 110 4.10 -14.52 1.01
N PRO A 111 4.10 -13.87 2.19
CA PRO A 111 3.08 -14.12 3.18
C PRO A 111 1.68 -13.81 2.60
N GLU A 112 0.69 -14.56 3.05
CA GLU A 112 -0.70 -14.27 2.77
C GLU A 112 -1.29 -13.36 3.85
N ILE A 113 -2.14 -12.43 3.43
CA ILE A 113 -2.89 -11.52 4.27
C ILE A 113 -4.34 -11.63 3.83
N ASP A 114 -5.23 -11.99 4.75
CA ASP A 114 -6.65 -12.26 4.44
C ASP A 114 -6.85 -13.35 3.36
N GLY A 115 -5.96 -14.35 3.31
CA GLY A 115 -5.99 -15.43 2.32
C GLY A 115 -5.52 -15.03 0.92
N HIS A 116 -4.96 -13.82 0.76
CA HIS A 116 -4.43 -13.32 -0.50
C HIS A 116 -2.93 -13.01 -0.39
N PRO A 117 -2.11 -13.29 -1.41
CA PRO A 117 -0.68 -13.05 -1.35
C PRO A 117 -0.34 -11.56 -1.28
N LEU A 118 0.77 -11.23 -0.60
CA LEU A 118 1.41 -9.93 -0.78
C LEU A 118 2.12 -9.89 -2.15
N VAL A 119 1.68 -9.02 -3.04
CA VAL A 119 2.27 -8.88 -4.37
C VAL A 119 3.43 -7.90 -4.34
N LEU A 120 4.54 -8.27 -4.98
CA LEU A 120 5.75 -7.47 -5.04
C LEU A 120 6.12 -7.10 -6.48
N TRP A 121 6.62 -5.88 -6.65
CA TRP A 121 7.14 -5.32 -7.89
C TRP A 121 8.51 -4.72 -7.64
N SER A 122 9.54 -5.12 -8.40
CA SER A 122 10.84 -4.45 -8.40
C SER A 122 10.81 -3.28 -9.37
N ILE A 123 11.23 -2.10 -8.90
CA ILE A 123 11.40 -0.88 -9.68
C ILE A 123 12.88 -0.62 -9.83
N GLU A 124 13.34 -0.41 -11.06
CA GLU A 124 14.75 -0.17 -11.38
C GLU A 124 14.92 1.17 -12.09
N SER A 125 15.88 1.95 -11.62
CA SER A 125 16.29 3.24 -12.16
C SER A 125 17.72 3.57 -11.71
N THR A 126 18.60 3.83 -12.67
CA THR A 126 19.96 4.31 -12.39
C THR A 126 19.96 5.73 -11.82
N GLU A 127 19.00 6.56 -12.20
CA GLU A 127 18.87 7.95 -11.75
C GLU A 127 18.58 8.03 -10.25
N TYR A 128 17.68 7.17 -9.77
CA TYR A 128 17.22 7.17 -8.39
C TYR A 128 17.91 6.14 -7.50
N GLY A 129 19.01 5.55 -7.96
CA GLY A 129 19.75 4.54 -7.19
C GLY A 129 18.93 3.27 -6.89
N CYS A 130 17.99 2.94 -7.77
CA CYS A 130 17.14 1.77 -7.69
C CYS A 130 17.72 0.64 -8.57
N GLY A 131 18.62 -0.16 -8.02
CA GLY A 131 19.00 -1.44 -8.61
C GLY A 131 17.97 -2.54 -8.35
N VAL A 132 18.22 -3.74 -8.87
CA VAL A 132 17.35 -4.91 -8.70
C VAL A 132 17.03 -5.15 -7.22
N GLY A 133 15.75 -5.11 -6.87
CA GLY A 133 15.26 -5.33 -5.50
C GLY A 133 15.54 -4.19 -4.51
N GLN A 134 16.21 -3.11 -4.93
CA GLN A 134 16.50 -1.98 -4.05
C GLN A 134 15.31 -1.03 -3.88
N CYS A 135 14.44 -0.96 -4.89
CA CYS A 135 13.20 -0.22 -4.84
C CYS A 135 12.06 -1.16 -5.21
N VAL A 136 11.03 -1.22 -4.36
CA VAL A 136 9.95 -2.20 -4.53
C VAL A 136 8.62 -1.58 -4.13
N VAL A 137 7.60 -1.91 -4.91
CA VAL A 137 6.21 -1.72 -4.55
C VAL A 137 5.66 -3.02 -4.00
N ALA A 138 5.05 -2.97 -2.83
CA ALA A 138 4.34 -4.08 -2.23
C ALA A 138 2.87 -3.71 -2.06
N TYR A 139 1.97 -4.58 -2.50
CA TYR A 139 0.54 -4.37 -2.31
C TYR A 139 -0.19 -5.67 -1.97
N ASN A 140 -1.30 -5.53 -1.27
CA ASN A 140 -2.24 -6.62 -1.01
C ASN A 140 -3.65 -6.07 -1.17
N ILE A 141 -4.55 -6.90 -1.69
CA ILE A 141 -5.96 -6.57 -1.86
C ILE A 141 -6.75 -7.51 -0.95
N LYS A 142 -7.52 -6.95 -0.02
CA LYS A 142 -8.44 -7.76 0.78
C LYS A 142 -9.59 -8.29 -0.10
N THR A 143 -10.31 -9.30 0.37
CA THR A 143 -11.52 -9.74 -0.35
C THR A 143 -12.52 -8.58 -0.46
N PRO A 144 -12.95 -8.18 -1.68
CA PRO A 144 -13.95 -7.14 -1.83
C PRO A 144 -15.31 -7.63 -1.35
N ASN A 145 -16.04 -6.79 -0.62
CA ASN A 145 -17.38 -7.11 -0.14
C ASN A 145 -18.42 -6.22 -0.81
N ARG A 146 -19.62 -6.75 -1.05
CA ARG A 146 -20.74 -5.90 -1.54
C ARG A 146 -21.04 -4.79 -0.52
N TRP A 147 -21.15 -3.55 -1.01
CA TRP A 147 -21.41 -2.38 -0.19
C TRP A 147 -22.04 -1.23 -1.00
N LYS A 148 -22.44 -0.18 -0.29
CA LYS A 148 -22.92 1.06 -0.91
C LYS A 148 -21.79 2.04 -1.16
N SER A 149 -21.74 2.60 -2.36
CA SER A 149 -20.81 3.68 -2.65
C SER A 149 -21.23 4.97 -1.94
N PRO A 150 -20.30 5.70 -1.31
CA PRO A 150 -20.58 7.04 -0.82
C PRO A 150 -20.95 7.97 -1.98
N ALA A 151 -21.91 8.86 -1.75
CA ALA A 151 -22.44 9.76 -2.80
C ALA A 151 -21.41 10.74 -3.38
N TYR A 152 -20.27 10.93 -2.70
CA TYR A 152 -19.18 11.81 -3.14
C TYR A 152 -18.11 11.09 -3.98
N VAL A 153 -18.17 9.76 -4.11
CA VAL A 153 -17.22 9.01 -4.96
C VAL A 153 -17.72 9.10 -6.39
N GLU A 154 -16.89 9.64 -7.28
CA GLU A 154 -17.24 9.79 -8.70
C GLU A 154 -16.96 8.51 -9.51
N GLY A 155 -17.73 8.32 -10.59
CA GLY A 155 -17.53 7.20 -11.52
C GLY A 155 -17.95 5.83 -10.96
N THR A 156 -18.76 5.79 -9.90
CA THR A 156 -19.28 4.56 -9.30
C THR A 156 -20.81 4.46 -9.36
N GLU A 157 -21.32 3.27 -9.06
CA GLU A 157 -22.74 2.96 -8.90
C GLU A 157 -23.15 3.00 -7.41
N PRO A 158 -24.44 3.14 -7.07
CA PRO A 158 -24.88 3.07 -5.67
C PRO A 158 -24.48 1.77 -4.97
N GLU A 159 -24.46 0.67 -5.71
CA GLU A 159 -23.98 -0.64 -5.25
C GLU A 159 -22.59 -0.89 -5.83
N SER A 160 -21.68 -1.42 -5.00
CA SER A 160 -20.28 -1.62 -5.36
C SER A 160 -19.67 -2.85 -4.70
N TYR A 161 -18.51 -3.26 -5.19
CA TYR A 161 -17.57 -4.11 -4.48
C TYR A 161 -16.53 -3.23 -3.79
N ASN A 162 -16.58 -3.17 -2.47
CA ASN A 162 -15.77 -2.26 -1.68
C ASN A 162 -14.50 -2.93 -1.13
N ILE A 163 -13.38 -2.19 -1.20
CA ILE A 163 -12.16 -2.49 -0.44
C ILE A 163 -11.90 -1.41 0.64
N GLY A 164 -12.72 -1.37 1.69
CA GLY A 164 -12.54 -0.43 2.81
C GLY A 164 -11.30 -0.68 3.68
N ALA A 165 -10.87 0.36 4.41
CA ALA A 165 -9.67 0.36 5.26
C ALA A 165 -9.94 0.25 6.78
N ASN A 166 -11.20 0.03 7.17
CA ASN A 166 -11.67 0.11 8.56
C ASN A 166 -11.33 -1.10 9.43
N HIS A 167 -10.93 -2.23 8.84
CA HIS A 167 -10.58 -3.44 9.61
C HIS A 167 -9.13 -3.38 10.08
N PRO A 168 -8.80 -3.70 11.35
CA PRO A 168 -7.45 -3.53 11.91
C PRO A 168 -6.35 -4.29 11.16
N GLU A 169 -6.60 -5.52 10.71
CA GLU A 169 -5.56 -6.34 10.06
C GLU A 169 -5.83 -6.59 8.56
N ASN A 170 -7.10 -6.86 8.21
CA ASN A 170 -7.54 -7.22 6.86
C ASN A 170 -7.99 -6.00 6.05
N TYR A 171 -7.03 -5.32 5.42
CA TYR A 171 -7.28 -4.18 4.56
C TYR A 171 -6.30 -4.14 3.39
N SER A 172 -6.76 -3.57 2.27
CA SER A 172 -5.93 -3.39 1.08
C SER A 172 -4.89 -2.29 1.31
N ARG A 173 -3.68 -2.51 0.82
CA ARG A 173 -2.54 -1.60 1.01
C ARG A 173 -1.68 -1.56 -0.25
N LEU A 174 -1.01 -0.43 -0.47
CA LEU A 174 0.06 -0.28 -1.45
C LEU A 174 1.14 0.58 -0.80
N VAL A 175 2.38 0.09 -0.83
CA VAL A 175 3.53 0.79 -0.25
C VAL A 175 4.74 0.68 -1.17
N PHE A 176 5.49 1.77 -1.26
CA PHE A 176 6.81 1.82 -1.87
C PHE A 176 7.89 1.78 -0.78
N ARG A 177 8.99 1.09 -1.06
CA ARG A 177 10.20 1.09 -0.24
C ARG A 177 11.42 1.23 -1.12
N GLN A 178 12.33 2.10 -0.70
CA GLN A 178 13.68 2.21 -1.23
C GLN A 178 14.66 1.83 -0.12
N SER A 179 15.68 1.05 -0.49
CA SER A 179 16.82 0.71 0.35
C SER A 179 17.99 1.66 0.10
N GLY A 180 18.82 1.87 1.13
CA GLY A 180 19.96 2.78 1.09
C GLY A 180 19.79 4.00 2.01
N GLU A 181 20.88 4.72 2.24
CA GLU A 181 20.92 5.90 3.12
C GLU A 181 20.38 7.16 2.44
N GLN A 182 20.44 7.22 1.10
CA GLN A 182 19.97 8.35 0.32
C GLN A 182 18.65 8.00 -0.38
N LEU A 183 17.55 8.50 0.16
CA LEU A 183 16.21 8.37 -0.41
C LEU A 183 16.01 9.44 -1.49
N SER A 184 16.37 9.10 -2.73
CA SER A 184 16.27 10.00 -3.88
C SER A 184 15.12 9.68 -4.82
N PHE A 185 14.43 8.55 -4.65
CA PHE A 185 13.29 8.20 -5.51
C PHE A 185 12.12 9.17 -5.28
N PRO A 186 11.48 9.70 -6.34
CA PRO A 186 10.40 10.66 -6.22
C PRO A 186 9.08 9.94 -5.85
N VAL A 187 8.97 9.49 -4.60
CA VAL A 187 7.84 8.67 -4.10
C VAL A 187 6.51 9.39 -4.27
N ASP A 188 6.47 10.70 -3.98
CA ASP A 188 5.26 11.51 -4.13
C ASP A 188 4.80 11.64 -5.60
N GLU A 189 5.74 11.75 -6.55
CA GLU A 189 5.43 11.75 -7.98
C GLU A 189 4.95 10.36 -8.41
N PHE A 190 5.64 9.30 -7.99
CA PHE A 190 5.26 7.93 -8.30
C PHE A 190 3.84 7.61 -7.83
N TYR A 191 3.47 7.97 -6.60
CA TYR A 191 2.10 7.77 -6.13
C TYR A 191 1.07 8.62 -6.87
N ARG A 192 1.41 9.86 -7.27
CA ARG A 192 0.54 10.65 -8.15
C ARG A 192 0.33 9.91 -9.47
N THR A 193 1.40 9.48 -10.14
CA THR A 193 1.32 8.79 -11.43
C THR A 193 0.54 7.47 -11.34
N VAL A 194 0.77 6.66 -10.29
CA VAL A 194 -0.04 5.45 -10.02
C VAL A 194 -1.51 5.82 -9.83
N SER A 195 -1.82 6.83 -9.01
CA SER A 195 -3.21 7.27 -8.78
C SER A 195 -3.90 7.81 -10.03
N GLY A 196 -3.14 8.40 -10.97
CA GLY A 196 -3.66 8.89 -12.25
C GLY A 196 -4.03 7.77 -13.21
N ALA A 197 -3.42 6.59 -13.04
CA ALA A 197 -3.73 5.40 -13.83
C ALA A 197 -4.82 4.52 -13.20
N LEU A 198 -5.15 4.73 -11.91
CA LEU A 198 -6.27 4.06 -11.25
C LEU A 198 -7.61 4.68 -11.66
N PRO A 199 -8.74 3.96 -11.51
CA PRO A 199 -10.08 4.52 -11.69
C PRO A 199 -10.42 5.59 -10.64
N SER A 200 -11.34 6.51 -10.96
CA SER A 200 -11.76 7.60 -10.05
C SER A 200 -12.36 7.13 -8.74
N TRP A 201 -12.86 5.89 -8.71
CA TRP A 201 -13.42 5.27 -7.51
C TRP A 201 -12.38 4.51 -6.68
N MET A 202 -11.08 4.66 -6.97
CA MET A 202 -9.98 4.15 -6.16
C MET A 202 -9.11 5.29 -5.63
N LEU A 203 -8.68 5.16 -4.37
CA LEU A 203 -7.87 6.17 -3.71
C LEU A 203 -6.79 5.54 -2.83
N MET A 204 -5.65 6.22 -2.75
CA MET A 204 -4.54 5.82 -1.89
C MET A 204 -4.38 6.81 -0.75
N TYR A 205 -4.40 6.31 0.48
CA TYR A 205 -4.16 7.07 1.69
C TYR A 205 -2.79 6.76 2.27
N PHE A 206 -2.08 7.80 2.71
CA PHE A 206 -0.81 7.67 3.41
C PHE A 206 -0.80 8.56 4.66
N PRO A 207 -0.43 8.02 5.83
CA PRO A 207 -0.34 8.79 7.07
C PRO A 207 0.89 9.70 7.07
N PRO A 208 0.98 10.68 8.01
CA PRO A 208 2.17 11.50 8.20
C PRO A 208 3.45 10.66 8.28
N GLY A 209 4.54 11.18 7.75
CA GLY A 209 5.86 10.55 7.85
C GLY A 209 6.14 9.45 6.82
N THR A 210 5.16 9.05 6.00
CA THR A 210 5.30 7.88 5.12
C THR A 210 5.57 8.18 3.65
N VAL A 211 5.24 9.39 3.18
CA VAL A 211 5.61 9.87 1.85
C VAL A 211 6.80 10.80 1.97
N ILE A 212 7.82 10.56 1.15
CA ILE A 212 9.00 11.42 1.03
C ILE A 212 8.80 12.36 -0.17
N GLN A 213 8.99 13.66 0.06
CA GLN A 213 9.05 14.70 -0.96
C GLN A 213 10.30 15.55 -0.69
N ASP A 214 11.09 15.83 -1.72
CA ASP A 214 12.30 16.67 -1.61
C ASP A 214 13.24 16.20 -0.47
N SER A 215 13.37 14.88 -0.33
CA SER A 215 14.13 14.18 0.73
C SER A 215 13.61 14.37 2.16
N GLU A 216 12.46 15.01 2.36
CA GLU A 216 11.80 15.16 3.65
C GLU A 216 10.48 14.37 3.73
N PRO A 217 10.18 13.75 4.87
CA PRO A 217 8.87 13.14 5.07
C PRO A 217 7.78 14.20 5.22
N LEU A 218 6.64 14.01 4.53
CA LEU A 218 5.49 14.90 4.68
C LEU A 218 4.92 14.84 6.11
N PRO A 219 4.74 15.99 6.80
CA PRO A 219 4.29 16.00 8.20
C PRO A 219 2.78 15.83 8.37
N TYR A 220 2.03 15.64 7.28
CA TYR A 220 0.58 15.55 7.24
C TYR A 220 0.13 14.33 6.42
N PRO A 221 -1.10 13.80 6.66
CA PRO A 221 -1.62 12.73 5.83
C PRO A 221 -1.92 13.25 4.42
N VAL A 222 -1.78 12.37 3.44
CA VAL A 222 -2.09 12.67 2.04
C VAL A 222 -3.01 11.61 1.45
N LEU A 223 -3.89 12.07 0.57
CA LEU A 223 -4.69 11.23 -0.32
C LEU A 223 -4.22 11.43 -1.76
N TYR A 224 -4.14 10.36 -2.53
CA TYR A 224 -3.93 10.41 -3.96
C TYR A 224 -5.17 9.89 -4.69
N GLU A 225 -5.70 10.70 -5.59
CA GLU A 225 -6.87 10.42 -6.41
C GLU A 225 -6.65 11.04 -7.79
N GLN A 226 -6.76 10.25 -8.86
CA GLN A 226 -6.69 10.74 -10.25
C GLN A 226 -5.49 11.64 -10.56
N GLY A 227 -4.31 11.30 -10.04
CA GLY A 227 -3.08 12.07 -10.27
C GLY A 227 -2.90 13.26 -9.34
N GLN A 228 -3.92 13.57 -8.53
CA GLN A 228 -3.90 14.70 -7.61
C GLN A 228 -3.52 14.24 -6.21
N ARG A 229 -2.70 15.04 -5.55
CA ARG A 229 -2.46 14.95 -4.11
C ARG A 229 -3.46 15.84 -3.39
N LEU A 230 -4.42 15.24 -2.71
CA LEU A 230 -5.41 15.94 -1.91
C LEU A 230 -4.86 16.10 -0.48
N MET A 231 -4.93 17.33 0.01
CA MET A 231 -4.53 17.68 1.38
C MET A 231 -5.76 17.75 2.28
N PHE A 232 -5.67 17.17 3.47
CA PHE A 232 -6.72 17.32 4.49
C PHE A 232 -6.72 18.72 5.14
N LYS A 233 -5.63 19.48 4.99
CA LYS A 233 -5.48 20.86 5.45
C LYS A 233 -4.36 21.54 4.65
N GLU A 234 -4.57 22.76 4.15
CA GLU A 234 -3.48 23.59 3.64
C GLU A 234 -2.52 23.94 4.81
N PRO A 235 -1.20 23.76 4.65
CA PRO A 235 -0.25 24.18 5.68
C PRO A 235 -0.37 25.69 5.89
N VAL A 236 -0.48 26.11 7.15
CA VAL A 236 -0.43 27.53 7.50
C VAL A 236 1.02 27.97 7.29
N HIS A 237 1.26 28.82 6.30
CA HIS A 237 2.54 29.53 6.19
C HIS A 237 2.63 30.56 7.33
N GLU A 238 3.57 30.36 8.25
CA GLU A 238 4.01 31.42 9.18
C GLU A 238 5.03 32.34 8.52
#